data_AF-A0A8T3XB99-F1
#
_entry.id   AF-A0A8T3XB99-F1
#
_cell.length_a   1.000
_cell.length_b   1.000
_cell.length_c   1.000
_cell.angle_alpha   90.00
_cell.angle_beta   90.00
_cell.angle_gamma   90.00
#
_symmetry.space_group_name_H-M   'P 1'
#
loop_
_entity.id
_entity.type
_entity.pdbx_description
1 polymer ?
#
loop_
_entity_poly.entity_id
_entity_poly.type
_entity_poly.pdbx_seq_one_letter_code
_entity_poly.pdbx_strand_id
1 'polypeptide(L)'
;MALKLTYPASEFLFDIKNLPSQILREMGEFKKRNRIIGEIYCKKCFNAHILKKAREYKLREDLIIKLKDNFESEIGHHGYYLDGDELIKL
;
A
#
# COMPACT_ATOMS: atom_id res chain seq x y z
N MET A 1 2.95 4.08 23.22
CA MET A 1 3.34 2.75 22.71
C MET A 1 3.70 2.91 21.23
N ALA A 2 4.96 3.10 20.92
CA ALA A 2 5.42 3.40 19.56
C ALA A 2 5.48 2.10 18.75
N LEU A 3 4.65 1.98 17.70
CA LEU A 3 4.77 0.92 16.71
C LEU A 3 6.11 1.10 15.99
N LYS A 4 7.11 0.28 16.34
CA LYS A 4 8.34 0.13 15.55
C LYS A 4 7.93 -0.48 14.20
N LEU A 5 7.74 0.37 13.21
CA LEU A 5 7.67 -0.02 11.81
C LEU A 5 9.05 -0.58 11.43
N THR A 6 9.20 -1.89 11.50
CA THR A 6 10.40 -2.58 10.96
C THR A 6 10.29 -2.59 9.45
N TYR A 7 10.81 -1.54 8.81
CA TYR A 7 11.19 -1.55 7.40
C TYR A 7 12.63 -1.09 7.26
N PRO A 8 13.43 -1.68 6.35
CA PRO A 8 14.48 -0.90 5.73
C PRO A 8 13.79 0.19 4.89
N ALA A 9 14.12 1.45 5.14
CA ALA A 9 13.57 2.63 4.45
C ALA A 9 13.86 2.66 2.93
N SER A 10 14.37 1.57 2.35
CA SER A 10 14.93 1.48 1.01
C SER A 10 13.94 1.07 -0.08
N GLU A 11 12.72 0.63 0.25
CA GLU A 11 11.71 0.22 -0.76
C GLU A 11 10.67 1.30 -1.08
N PHE A 12 10.72 2.44 -0.40
CA PHE A 12 9.90 3.61 -0.71
C PHE A 12 10.79 4.84 -0.71
N LEU A 13 11.00 5.46 -1.88
CA LEU A 13 11.62 6.79 -1.99
C LEU A 13 10.69 7.92 -1.50
N PHE A 14 9.46 7.56 -1.09
CA PHE A 14 8.45 8.49 -0.61
C PHE A 14 8.62 8.78 0.89
N ASP A 15 8.54 10.05 1.29
CA ASP A 15 8.59 10.44 2.69
C ASP A 15 7.29 10.02 3.41
N ILE A 16 7.30 8.79 3.90
CA ILE A 16 6.21 8.10 4.63
C ILE A 16 5.67 8.97 5.79
N LYS A 17 6.48 9.90 6.29
CA LYS A 17 6.11 10.83 7.36
C LYS A 17 4.94 11.76 7.02
N ASN A 18 4.70 12.02 5.74
CA ASN A 18 3.62 12.92 5.29
C ASN A 18 2.32 12.19 4.93
N LEU A 19 2.24 10.86 5.12
CA LEU A 19 1.00 10.13 4.91
C LEU A 19 0.09 10.22 6.14
N PRO A 20 -1.23 10.36 5.95
CA PRO A 20 -2.20 10.21 7.03
C PRO A 20 -2.02 8.88 7.75
N SER A 21 -2.16 8.87 9.07
CA SER A 21 -1.99 7.67 9.91
C SER A 21 -2.94 6.54 9.52
N GLN A 22 -4.09 6.86 8.95
CA GLN A 22 -5.03 5.90 8.39
C GLN A 22 -4.40 5.10 7.25
N ILE A 23 -3.69 5.75 6.33
CA ILE A 23 -2.99 5.07 5.22
C ILE A 23 -1.87 4.19 5.76
N LEU A 24 -1.07 4.69 6.70
CA LEU A 24 -0.01 3.90 7.33
C LEU A 24 -0.56 2.65 8.03
N ARG A 25 -1.75 2.76 8.65
CA ARG A 25 -2.45 1.62 9.24
C ARG A 25 -2.89 0.62 8.18
N GLU A 26 -3.53 1.07 7.09
CA GLU A 26 -3.93 0.19 5.98
C GLU A 26 -2.72 -0.52 5.35
N MET A 27 -1.59 0.18 5.21
CA MET A 27 -0.33 -0.44 4.77
C MET A 27 0.10 -1.57 5.71
N GLY A 28 0.04 -1.36 7.02
CA GLY A 28 0.37 -2.40 8.00
C GLY A 28 -0.57 -3.59 7.94
N GLU A 29 -1.88 -3.33 7.89
CA GLU A 29 -2.91 -4.37 7.88
C GLU A 29 -2.89 -5.20 6.59
N PHE A 30 -2.65 -4.58 5.43
CA PHE A 30 -2.53 -5.30 4.15
C PHE A 30 -1.43 -6.35 4.22
N LYS A 31 -0.28 -5.96 4.77
CA LYS A 31 0.89 -6.84 4.82
C LYS A 31 0.73 -7.96 5.83
N LYS A 32 -0.03 -7.75 6.90
CA LYS A 32 -0.35 -8.81 7.86
C LYS A 32 -1.25 -9.88 7.24
N ARG A 33 -2.30 -9.46 6.52
CA ARG A 33 -3.30 -10.37 5.96
C ARG A 33 -2.91 -11.02 4.62
N ASN A 34 -2.04 -10.37 3.85
CA ASN A 34 -1.53 -10.90 2.57
C ASN A 34 -0.15 -11.56 2.71
N ARG A 35 0.24 -11.94 3.92
CA ARG A 35 1.55 -12.56 4.16
C ARG A 35 1.56 -13.97 3.58
N ILE A 36 2.43 -14.20 2.60
CA ILE A 36 2.67 -15.52 2.02
C ILE A 36 3.85 -16.16 2.76
N ILE A 37 3.90 -17.49 2.83
CA ILE A 37 5.06 -18.18 3.40
C ILE A 37 6.26 -17.94 2.47
N GLY A 38 7.27 -17.18 2.94
CA GLY A 38 8.49 -16.88 2.20
C GLY A 38 8.50 -15.55 1.44
N GLU A 39 7.35 -14.95 1.14
CA GLU A 39 7.22 -13.59 0.59
C GLU A 39 6.31 -12.72 1.46
N ILE A 40 6.67 -11.44 1.64
CA ILE A 40 5.95 -10.58 2.59
C ILE A 40 4.53 -10.27 2.09
N TYR A 41 4.34 -10.02 0.79
CA TYR A 41 3.06 -9.76 0.09
C TYR A 41 3.32 -9.44 -1.40
N CYS A 42 2.30 -9.51 -2.27
CA CYS A 42 2.43 -9.02 -3.65
C CYS A 42 2.49 -7.48 -3.71
N LYS A 43 3.58 -6.91 -4.25
CA LYS A 43 3.78 -5.45 -4.38
C LYS A 43 2.72 -4.78 -5.26
N LYS A 44 2.33 -5.39 -6.38
CA LYS A 44 1.30 -4.83 -7.27
C LYS A 44 -0.06 -4.72 -6.57
N CYS A 45 -0.43 -5.76 -5.82
CA CYS A 45 -1.66 -5.77 -5.04
C CYS A 45 -1.62 -4.75 -3.89
N PHE A 46 -0.47 -4.61 -3.24
CA PHE A 46 -0.25 -3.59 -2.22
C PHE A 46 -0.47 -2.17 -2.77
N ASN A 47 0.17 -1.84 -3.90
CA ASN A 47 0.04 -0.52 -4.52
C ASN A 47 -1.41 -0.20 -4.90
N ALA A 48 -2.11 -1.19 -5.48
CA ALA A 48 -3.54 -1.12 -5.78
C ALA A 48 -4.39 -0.83 -4.54
N HIS A 49 -4.19 -1.61 -3.48
CA HIS A 49 -4.90 -1.41 -2.22
C HIS A 49 -4.68 -0.01 -1.64
N ILE A 50 -3.42 0.45 -1.60
CA ILE A 50 -3.08 1.76 -1.04
C ILE A 50 -3.68 2.91 -1.85
N LEU A 51 -3.68 2.84 -3.19
CA LEU A 51 -4.34 3.87 -4.01
C LEU A 51 -5.85 3.88 -3.80
N LYS A 52 -6.47 2.70 -3.71
CA LYS A 52 -7.90 2.60 -3.43
C LYS A 52 -8.21 3.25 -2.08
N LYS A 53 -7.45 2.92 -1.03
CA LYS A 53 -7.64 3.50 0.31
C LYS A 53 -7.33 5.00 0.36
N ALA A 54 -6.33 5.47 -0.38
CA ALA A 54 -6.04 6.90 -0.51
C ALA A 54 -7.23 7.67 -1.08
N ARG A 55 -7.89 7.12 -2.11
CA ARG A 55 -9.12 7.69 -2.69
C ARG A 55 -10.30 7.60 -1.74
N GLU A 56 -10.52 6.45 -1.09
CA GLU A 56 -11.60 6.25 -0.11
C GLU A 56 -11.49 7.24 1.07
N TYR A 57 -10.27 7.52 1.53
CA TYR A 57 -10.01 8.52 2.57
C TYR A 57 -9.93 9.96 2.06
N LYS A 58 -10.24 10.19 0.78
CA LYS A 58 -10.25 11.52 0.15
C LYS A 58 -8.92 12.26 0.34
N LEU A 59 -7.80 11.54 0.20
CA LEU A 59 -6.49 12.19 0.13
C LEU A 59 -6.48 13.17 -1.05
N ARG A 60 -5.71 14.24 -0.89
CA ARG A 60 -5.52 15.21 -1.97
C ARG A 60 -4.88 14.53 -3.18
N GLU A 61 -5.32 14.93 -4.37
CA GLU A 61 -4.86 14.32 -5.62
C GLU A 61 -3.34 14.44 -5.82
N ASP A 62 -2.71 15.52 -5.34
CA ASP A 62 -1.26 15.70 -5.39
C ASP A 62 -0.51 14.61 -4.60
N LEU A 63 -1.07 14.14 -3.49
CA LEU A 63 -0.51 13.07 -2.69
C LEU A 63 -0.77 11.70 -3.33
N ILE A 64 -1.92 11.51 -3.98
CA ILE A 64 -2.24 10.28 -4.70
C ILE A 64 -1.30 10.10 -5.90
N ILE A 65 -1.05 11.17 -6.66
CA ILE A 65 -0.09 11.18 -7.76
C ILE A 65 1.30 10.84 -7.24
N LYS A 66 1.77 11.51 -6.19
CA LYS A 66 3.07 11.22 -5.59
C LYS A 66 3.18 9.77 -5.09
N LEU A 67 2.14 9.24 -4.44
CA LEU A 67 2.09 7.83 -4.04
C LEU A 67 2.26 6.92 -5.25
N LYS A 68 1.50 7.20 -6.33
CA LYS A 68 1.55 6.44 -7.58
C LYS A 68 2.93 6.47 -8.23
N ASP A 69 3.56 7.63 -8.30
CA ASP A 69 4.88 7.82 -8.93
C ASP A 69 6.01 7.13 -8.16
N ASN A 70 5.82 6.89 -6.86
CA ASN A 70 6.79 6.19 -6.01
C ASN A 70 6.66 4.66 -6.04
N PHE A 71 5.61 4.12 -6.67
CA PHE A 71 5.48 2.68 -6.82
C PHE A 71 6.39 2.20 -7.96
N GLU A 72 7.42 1.44 -7.61
CA GLU A 72 8.34 0.82 -8.60
C GLU A 72 7.69 -0.29 -9.44
N SER A 73 6.42 -0.63 -9.16
CA SER A 73 5.70 -1.74 -9.79
C SER A 73 4.31 -1.32 -10.23
N GLU A 74 3.80 -2.02 -11.25
CA GLU A 74 2.45 -1.84 -11.78
C GLU A 74 1.36 -1.95 -10.69
N ILE A 75 0.20 -1.37 -10.97
CA ILE A 75 -0.93 -1.33 -10.03
C ILE A 75 -1.83 -2.54 -10.30
N GLY A 76 -1.86 -3.47 -9.37
CA GLY A 76 -2.66 -4.70 -9.46
C GLY A 76 -2.26 -5.61 -10.63
N HIS A 77 -3.14 -6.55 -10.94
CA HIS A 77 -3.02 -7.53 -12.01
C HIS A 77 -4.31 -7.53 -12.83
N HIS A 78 -4.22 -7.20 -14.13
CA HIS A 78 -5.35 -7.26 -15.07
C HIS A 78 -6.63 -6.51 -14.60
N GLY A 79 -6.49 -5.39 -13.90
CA GLY A 79 -7.63 -4.62 -13.36
C GLY A 79 -8.16 -5.09 -12.00
N TYR A 80 -7.45 -6.01 -11.33
CA TYR A 80 -7.80 -6.52 -10.01
C TYR A 80 -6.60 -6.48 -9.06
N TYR A 81 -6.84 -6.67 -7.77
CA TYR A 81 -5.80 -6.99 -6.80
C TYR A 81 -6.33 -7.96 -5.75
N LEU A 82 -5.43 -8.78 -5.20
CA LEU A 82 -5.75 -9.69 -4.11
C LEU A 82 -5.57 -8.97 -2.76
N ASP A 83 -6.53 -9.16 -1.87
CA ASP A 83 -6.50 -8.63 -0.51
C ASP A 83 -6.99 -9.67 0.51
N GLY A 84 -6.05 -10.39 1.11
CA GLY A 84 -6.35 -11.60 1.88
C GLY A 84 -6.89 -12.67 0.92
N ASP A 85 -8.10 -13.16 1.20
CA ASP A 85 -8.79 -14.16 0.36
C ASP A 85 -9.73 -13.53 -0.67
N GLU A 86 -9.76 -12.19 -0.77
CA GLU A 86 -10.68 -11.47 -1.65
C GLU A 86 -9.99 -10.93 -2.91
N LEU A 87 -10.60 -11.16 -4.07
CA LEU A 87 -10.21 -10.53 -5.33
C LEU A 87 -11.01 -9.23 -5.53
N ILE A 88 -10.33 -8.09 -5.50
CA ILE A 88 -10.94 -6.76 -5.57
C ILE A 88 -10.69 -6.12 -6.93
N LYS A 89 -11.71 -5.49 -7.51
CA LYS A 89 -11.62 -4.75 -8.78
C LYS A 89 -11.10 -3.32 -8.55
N LEU A 90 -10.21 -2.87 -9.44
CA LEU A 90 -9.59 -1.53 -9.45
C LEU A 90 -10.52 -0.42 -9.97
#